data_AF-A0A935SQU7-F1
#
_entry.id   AF-A0A935SQU7-F1
#
_cell.length_a   1.000
_cell.length_b   1.000
_cell.length_c   1.000
_cell.angle_alpha   90.00
_cell.angle_beta   90.00
_cell.angle_gamma   90.00
#
_symmetry.space_group_name_H-M   'P 1'
#
loop_
_entity.id
_entity.type
_entity.pdbx_description
1 polymer ?
#
loop_
_entity_poly.entity_id
_entity_poly.type
_entity_poly.pdbx_seq_one_letter_code
_entity_poly.pdbx_strand_id
1 'polypeptide(L)' 'MAENETENKHTFKENITGLGQKIIGEIESLAGVINADPLAQAEGEFNVEVGEIREDLEDNGIEEENKQ' A
#
# COMPACT_ATOMS: atom_id res chain seq x y z
N MET A 1 21.10 25.87 -9.20
CA MET A 1 19.96 25.49 -8.34
C MET A 1 19.18 24.44 -9.09
N ALA A 2 19.43 23.18 -8.77
CA ALA A 2 18.76 22.03 -9.39
C ALA A 2 18.16 21.22 -8.22
N GLU A 3 17.04 21.71 -7.71
CA GLU A 3 16.27 21.10 -6.62
C GLU A 3 14.81 21.13 -7.06
N ASN A 4 14.42 20.19 -7.94
CA ASN A 4 12.99 19.97 -8.25
C ASN A 4 12.67 18.60 -8.88
N GLU A 5 13.58 17.61 -8.80
CA GLU A 5 13.36 16.28 -9.39
C GLU A 5 13.18 15.15 -8.36
N THR A 6 13.31 15.46 -7.07
CA THR A 6 13.35 14.46 -6.00
C THR A 6 11.99 14.21 -5.35
N GLU A 7 11.12 15.22 -5.32
CA GLU A 7 9.86 15.24 -4.58
C GLU A 7 8.81 14.31 -5.22
N ASN A 8 8.64 14.39 -6.55
CA ASN A 8 7.63 13.61 -7.29
C ASN A 8 7.94 12.08 -7.36
N LYS A 9 9.20 11.68 -7.13
CA LYS A 9 9.59 10.26 -7.17
C LYS A 9 9.24 9.50 -5.89
N HIS A 10 9.01 10.19 -4.78
CA HIS A 10 8.71 9.57 -3.49
C HIS A 10 7.27 9.05 -3.50
N THR A 11 6.31 9.94 -3.80
CA THR A 11 4.87 9.64 -3.86
C THR A 11 4.53 8.52 -4.84
N PHE A 12 5.07 8.54 -6.07
CA PHE A 12 4.71 7.51 -7.06
C PHE A 12 5.25 6.12 -6.70
N LYS A 13 6.42 6.04 -6.04
CA LYS A 13 6.96 4.75 -5.58
C LYS A 13 6.21 4.25 -4.34
N GLU A 14 5.82 5.14 -3.44
CA GLU A 14 5.09 4.81 -2.21
C GLU A 14 3.67 4.31 -2.53
N ASN A 15 2.94 5.00 -3.42
CA ASN A 15 1.61 4.54 -3.89
C ASN A 15 1.67 3.15 -4.56
N ILE A 16 2.75 2.83 -5.28
CA ILE A 16 2.96 1.48 -5.84
C ILE A 16 3.17 0.45 -4.72
N THR A 17 3.74 0.83 -3.59
CA THR A 17 3.91 -0.08 -2.44
C THR A 17 2.60 -0.39 -1.74
N GLY A 18 1.72 0.60 -1.51
CA GLY A 18 0.40 0.38 -0.90
C GLY A 18 -0.49 -0.52 -1.75
N LEU A 19 -0.63 -0.18 -3.04
CA LEU A 19 -1.39 -0.99 -4.00
C LEU A 19 -0.82 -2.40 -4.15
N GLY A 20 0.52 -2.54 -4.16
CA GLY A 20 1.19 -3.83 -4.23
C GLY A 20 0.89 -4.73 -3.03
N GLN A 21 0.83 -4.17 -1.82
CA GLN A 21 0.47 -4.94 -0.63
C GLN A 21 -0.99 -5.40 -0.65
N LYS A 22 -1.93 -4.55 -1.11
CA LYS A 22 -3.32 -4.96 -1.27
C LYS A 22 -3.48 -6.16 -2.22
N ILE A 23 -2.81 -6.10 -3.38
CA ILE A 23 -2.88 -7.18 -4.39
C ILE A 23 -2.30 -8.49 -3.83
N ILE A 24 -1.14 -8.43 -3.17
CA ILE A 24 -0.54 -9.63 -2.56
C ILE A 24 -1.46 -10.19 -1.48
N GLY A 25 -2.03 -9.31 -0.65
CA GLY A 25 -2.93 -9.69 0.43
C GLY A 25 -4.18 -10.42 -0.06
N GLU A 26 -4.85 -9.92 -1.10
CA GLU A 26 -6.01 -10.59 -1.69
C GLU A 26 -5.67 -11.99 -2.25
N ILE A 27 -4.49 -12.13 -2.86
CA ILE A 27 -4.02 -13.42 -3.38
C ILE A 27 -3.79 -14.41 -2.23
N GLU A 28 -3.14 -13.98 -1.16
CA GLU A 28 -2.84 -14.81 0.02
C GLU A 28 -4.11 -15.18 0.80
N SER A 29 -5.05 -14.25 0.96
CA SER A 29 -6.36 -14.52 1.56
C SER A 29 -7.12 -15.59 0.77
N LEU A 30 -7.19 -15.44 -0.55
CA LEU A 30 -7.87 -16.42 -1.40
C LEU A 30 -7.15 -17.77 -1.41
N ALA A 31 -5.82 -17.77 -1.49
CA ALA A 31 -5.01 -18.99 -1.44
C ALA A 31 -5.13 -19.71 -0.09
N GLY A 32 -5.18 -18.96 1.02
CA GLY A 32 -5.38 -19.49 2.36
C GLY A 32 -6.73 -20.19 2.50
N VAL A 33 -7.81 -19.58 1.99
CA VAL A 33 -9.14 -20.21 1.97
C VAL A 33 -9.15 -21.48 1.12
N ILE A 34 -8.57 -21.44 -0.09
CA ILE A 34 -8.55 -22.60 -1.01
C ILE A 34 -7.73 -23.76 -0.44
N ASN A 35 -6.59 -23.47 0.20
CA ASN A 35 -5.68 -24.47 0.74
C ASN A 35 -6.00 -24.86 2.20
N ALA A 36 -7.04 -24.28 2.80
CA ALA A 36 -7.34 -24.40 4.23
C ALA A 36 -6.13 -24.05 5.12
N ASP A 37 -5.36 -23.05 4.71
CA ASP A 37 -4.22 -22.50 5.45
C ASP A 37 -4.65 -21.20 6.17
N PRO A 38 -4.94 -21.27 7.49
CA PRO A 38 -5.36 -20.10 8.25
C PRO A 38 -4.25 -19.07 8.44
N LEU A 39 -2.97 -19.44 8.29
CA LEU A 39 -1.86 -18.50 8.38
C LEU A 39 -1.79 -17.65 7.11
N ALA A 40 -1.81 -18.30 5.94
CA ALA A 40 -1.85 -17.59 4.66
C ALA A 40 -3.08 -16.67 4.55
N GLN A 41 -4.23 -17.11 5.08
CA GLN A 41 -5.42 -16.27 5.12
C GLN A 41 -5.20 -15.00 5.97
N ALA A 42 -4.65 -15.15 7.18
CA ALA A 42 -4.40 -14.05 8.10
C ALA A 42 -3.30 -13.10 7.59
N GLU A 43 -2.25 -13.64 6.95
CA GLU A 43 -1.22 -12.85 6.28
C GLU A 43 -1.82 -12.01 5.14
N GLY A 44 -2.74 -12.60 4.37
CA GLY A 44 -3.45 -11.89 3.32
C GLY A 44 -4.29 -10.73 3.86
N GLU A 45 -5.07 -10.97 4.91
CA GLU A 45 -5.89 -9.94 5.57
C GLU A 45 -5.02 -8.79 6.10
N PHE A 46 -3.88 -9.12 6.72
CA PHE A 46 -2.92 -8.12 7.20
C PHE A 46 -2.30 -7.29 6.07
N ASN A 47 -1.93 -7.93 4.95
CA ASN A 47 -1.35 -7.22 3.81
C ASN A 47 -2.34 -6.25 3.15
N VAL A 48 -3.63 -6.61 3.09
CA VAL A 48 -4.69 -5.68 2.66
C VAL A 48 -4.81 -4.50 3.62
N GLU A 49 -4.90 -4.75 4.92
CA GLU A 49 -5.04 -3.69 5.94
C GLU A 49 -3.85 -2.72 5.94
N VAL A 50 -2.61 -3.24 5.87
CA VAL A 50 -1.42 -2.38 5.77
C VAL A 50 -1.42 -1.57 4.48
N GLY A 51 -1.85 -2.18 3.37
CA GLY A 51 -2.00 -1.48 2.10
C GLY A 51 -3.03 -0.35 2.18
N GLU A 52 -4.16 -0.56 2.87
CA GLU A 52 -5.19 0.45 3.11
C GLU A 52 -4.66 1.60 3.96
N ILE A 53 -4.02 1.29 5.09
CA ILE A 53 -3.46 2.32 5.98
C ILE A 53 -2.39 3.15 5.26
N ARG A 54 -1.56 2.53 4.41
CA ARG A 54 -0.56 3.27 3.62
C ARG A 54 -1.18 4.21 2.61
N GLU A 55 -2.17 3.73 1.86
CA GLU A 55 -2.89 4.56 0.88
C GLU A 55 -3.60 5.73 1.59
N ASP A 56 -4.25 5.48 2.73
CA ASP A 56 -4.89 6.52 3.53
C ASP A 56 -3.86 7.55 4.04
N LEU A 57 -2.68 7.12 4.48
CA LEU A 57 -1.62 8.02 4.95
C LEU A 57 -1.01 8.85 3.81
N GLU A 58 -0.87 8.24 2.62
CA GLU A 58 -0.40 8.92 1.41
C GLU A 58 -1.42 9.96 0.94
N ASP A 59 -2.70 9.59 0.83
CA ASP A 59 -3.77 10.50 0.40
C ASP A 59 -3.92 11.70 1.36
N ASN A 60 -3.87 11.46 2.68
CA ASN A 60 -3.92 12.55 3.68
C ASN A 60 -2.63 13.40 3.70
N GLY A 61 -1.46 12.82 3.39
CA GLY A 61 -0.20 13.56 3.29
C GLY A 61 -0.13 14.46 2.05
N ILE A 62 -0.68 14.00 0.92
CA ILE A 62 -0.73 14.73 -0.36
C ILE A 62 -1.66 15.97 -0.27
N GLU A 63 -2.70 15.93 0.57
CA GLU A 63 -3.60 17.07 0.79
C GLU A 63 -2.96 18.22 1.61
N GLU A 64 -1.99 17.92 2.48
CA GLU A 64 -1.29 18.94 3.29
C GLU A 64 -0.18 19.66 2.50
N GLU A 65 0.48 19.01 1.53
CA GLU A 65 1.51 19.65 0.68
C GLU A 65 0.92 20.61 -0.37
N ASN A 66 -0.30 20.37 -0.86
CA ASN A 66 -0.93 21.22 -1.89
C ASN A 66 -1.52 22.56 -1.35
N LYS A 67 -1.40 22.84 -0.06
CA LYS A 67 -1.89 24.08 0.57
C LYS A 67 -0.82 25.16 0.80
N GLN A 68 0.42 24.97 0.34
CA GLN A 68 1.50 25.98 0.45
C GLN A 68 1.76 26.72 -0.87
#